data_AF-A0AAV3V6Q7-F1
#
_entry.id   AF-A0AAV3V6Q7-F1
#
_cell.length_a   1.000
_cell.length_b   1.000
_cell.length_c   1.000
_cell.angle_alpha   90.00
_cell.angle_beta   90.00
_cell.angle_gamma   90.00
#
_symmetry.space_group_name_H-M   'P 1'
#
loop_
_entity.id
_entity.type
_entity.pdbx_description
1 polymer ?
#
loop_
_entity_poly.entity_id
_entity_poly.type
_entity_poly.pdbx_seq_one_letter_code
_entity_poly.pdbx_strand_id
1 'polypeptide(L)' 'MDQEALGKSTGMGRNTISAIENGLGANARHLFAVMEQLGLIDDLPTLVNEKLSATNNSLVRKSCKAPEMISRE' A
#
# COMPACT_ATOMS: atom_id res chain seq x y z
N MET A 1 19.16 -5.24 -6.95
CA MET A 1 18.75 -6.07 -8.10
C MET A 1 18.20 -5.14 -9.16
N ASP A 2 18.59 -5.28 -10.43
CA ASP A 2 17.97 -4.50 -11.52
C ASP A 2 16.63 -5.14 -11.95
N GLN A 3 15.80 -4.38 -12.70
CA GLN A 3 14.48 -4.86 -13.16
C GLN A 3 14.58 -6.11 -14.04
N GLU A 4 15.69 -6.31 -14.76
CA GLU A 4 15.86 -7.45 -15.66
C GLU A 4 16.15 -8.73 -14.87
N ALA A 5 17.01 -8.65 -13.87
CA ALA A 5 17.31 -9.72 -12.93
C ALA A 5 16.06 -10.07 -12.09
N LEU A 6 15.29 -9.08 -11.65
CA LEU A 6 14.04 -9.29 -10.94
C LEU A 6 12.98 -9.94 -11.84
N GLY A 7 12.88 -9.52 -13.09
CA GLY A 7 12.01 -10.16 -14.07
C GLY A 7 12.39 -11.63 -14.30
N LYS A 8 13.69 -11.93 -14.41
CA LYS A 8 14.16 -13.31 -14.56
C LYS A 8 13.84 -14.18 -13.34
N SER A 9 13.98 -13.67 -12.12
CA SER A 9 13.71 -14.44 -10.91
C SER A 9 12.21 -14.69 -10.68
N THR A 10 11.34 -13.78 -11.12
CA THR A 10 9.88 -13.91 -10.95
C THR A 10 9.16 -14.46 -12.19
N GLY A 11 9.89 -14.72 -13.28
CA GLY A 11 9.32 -15.20 -14.56
C GLY A 11 8.55 -14.12 -15.33
N MET A 12 8.90 -12.85 -15.15
CA MET A 12 8.19 -11.69 -15.68
C MET A 12 9.03 -10.87 -16.66
N GLY A 13 8.34 -10.19 -17.58
CA GLY A 13 8.97 -9.19 -18.42
C GLY A 13 9.32 -7.92 -17.64
N ARG A 14 10.39 -7.23 -18.05
CA ARG A 14 10.82 -5.93 -17.51
C ARG A 14 9.67 -4.91 -17.44
N ASN A 15 8.79 -4.88 -18.44
CA ASN A 15 7.65 -3.96 -18.46
C ASN A 15 6.66 -4.22 -17.32
N THR A 16 6.47 -5.49 -16.94
CA THR A 16 5.62 -5.87 -15.81
C THR A 16 6.24 -5.43 -14.48
N ILE A 17 7.55 -5.62 -14.30
CA ILE A 17 8.29 -5.12 -13.13
C ILE A 17 8.19 -3.59 -13.05
N SER A 18 8.43 -2.91 -14.16
CA SER A 18 8.30 -1.45 -14.25
C SER A 18 6.89 -0.97 -13.91
N ALA A 19 5.85 -1.66 -14.39
CA ALA A 19 4.47 -1.32 -14.04
C ALA A 19 4.22 -1.46 -12.53
N ILE A 20 4.70 -2.55 -11.91
CA ILE A 20 4.59 -2.78 -10.47
C ILE A 20 5.28 -1.67 -9.67
N GLU A 21 6.52 -1.31 -10.03
CA GLU A 21 7.30 -0.27 -9.34
C GLU A 21 6.63 1.10 -9.43
N ASN A 22 5.98 1.41 -10.56
CA ASN A 22 5.27 2.67 -10.76
C ASN A 22 3.83 2.65 -10.23
N GLY A 23 3.42 1.59 -9.53
CA GLY A 23 2.05 1.45 -9.01
C GLY A 23 0.98 1.37 -10.09
N LEU A 24 1.37 1.02 -11.33
CA LEU A 24 0.44 0.80 -12.43
C LEU A 24 -0.19 -0.59 -12.31
N GLY A 25 -1.45 -0.70 -12.73
CA GLY A 25 -2.28 -1.89 -12.56
C GLY A 25 -1.56 -3.19 -12.89
N ALA A 26 -1.14 -3.90 -11.85
CA ALA A 26 -0.49 -5.19 -11.94
C ALA A 26 -1.42 -6.27 -11.41
N ASN A 27 -1.29 -7.48 -11.96
CA ASN A 27 -1.99 -8.63 -11.41
C ASN A 27 -1.55 -8.85 -9.95
N ALA A 28 -2.48 -9.16 -9.06
CA ALA A 28 -2.15 -9.39 -7.65
C ALA A 28 -1.12 -10.52 -7.47
N ARG A 29 -1.23 -11.63 -8.22
CA ARG A 29 -0.25 -12.73 -8.17
C ARG A 29 1.15 -12.26 -8.52
N HIS A 30 1.23 -11.39 -9.51
CA HIS A 30 2.47 -10.80 -9.98
C HIS A 30 3.11 -9.90 -8.92
N LEU A 31 2.31 -9.04 -8.31
CA LEU A 31 2.76 -8.21 -7.20
C LEU A 31 3.27 -9.06 -6.03
N PHE A 32 2.54 -10.09 -5.62
CA PHE A 32 2.96 -10.96 -4.51
C PHE A 32 4.23 -11.74 -4.80
N ALA A 33 4.42 -12.25 -6.02
CA ALA A 33 5.67 -12.92 -6.40
C ALA A 33 6.89 -11.99 -6.31
N VAL A 34 6.73 -10.72 -6.74
CA VAL A 34 7.78 -9.71 -6.61
C VAL A 34 8.05 -9.37 -5.14
N MET A 35 6.99 -9.21 -4.33
CA MET A 35 7.14 -8.93 -2.90
C MET A 35 7.82 -10.08 -2.16
N GLU A 36 7.50 -11.33 -2.48
CA GLU A 36 8.14 -12.52 -1.93
C GLU A 36 9.63 -12.56 -2.27
N GLN A 37 9.97 -12.32 -3.54
CA GLN A 37 11.36 -12.26 -4.00
C GLN A 37 12.18 -11.15 -3.31
N LEU A 38 11.52 -10.08 -2.87
CA LEU A 38 12.14 -8.97 -2.13
C LEU A 38 12.04 -9.12 -0.61
N GLY A 39 11.41 -10.18 -0.10
CA GLY A 39 11.22 -10.40 1.34
C GLY A 39 10.24 -9.43 2.01
N LEU A 40 9.34 -8.81 1.25
CA LEU A 40 8.42 -7.75 1.72
C LEU A 40 7.06 -8.27 2.19
N ILE A 41 6.81 -9.58 2.07
CA ILE A 41 5.50 -10.18 2.41
C ILE A 41 5.19 -9.99 3.90
N ASP A 42 6.18 -10.18 4.76
CA ASP A 42 6.00 -10.12 6.21
C ASP A 42 5.78 -8.69 6.72
N ASP A 43 6.19 -7.68 5.95
CA ASP A 43 5.99 -6.26 6.29
C ASP A 43 4.59 -5.75 5.92
N LEU A 44 3.91 -6.42 4.98
CA LEU A 44 2.62 -5.99 4.46
C LEU A 44 1.52 -5.92 5.54
N PRO A 45 1.34 -6.92 6.44
CA PRO A 45 0.35 -6.84 7.51
C PRO A 45 0.59 -5.65 8.45
N THR A 46 1.85 -5.37 8.78
CA THR A 46 2.23 -4.24 9.63
C THR A 46 1.83 -2.92 8.98
N LEU A 47 2.21 -2.73 7.71
CA LEU A 47 1.87 -1.54 6.94
C LEU A 47 0.35 -1.33 6.80
N VAL A 48 -0.40 -2.41 6.56
CA VAL A 48 -1.86 -2.36 6.46
C VAL A 48 -2.48 -1.93 7.79
N ASN A 49 -2.02 -2.51 8.91
CA ASN A 49 -2.52 -2.17 10.24
C ASN A 49 -2.22 -0.72 10.62
N GLU A 50 -1.01 -0.22 10.33
CA GLU A 50 -0.64 1.17 10.55
C GLU A 50 -1.55 2.13 9.77
N LYS A 51 -1.77 1.85 8.48
CA LYS A 51 -2.59 2.69 7.62
C LYS A 51 -4.07 2.65 8.01
N LEU A 52 -4.56 1.48 8.43
CA LEU A 52 -5.91 1.32 8.97
C LEU A 52 -6.10 2.10 10.27
N SER A 53 -5.15 2.00 11.20
CA SER A 53 -5.15 2.76 12.46
C SER A 53 -5.12 4.27 12.20
N ALA A 54 -4.25 4.74 11.29
CA ALA A 54 -4.19 6.15 10.91
C ALA A 54 -5.52 6.65 10.32
N THR A 55 -6.16 5.84 9.48
CA THR A 55 -7.47 6.15 8.89
C THR A 55 -8.56 6.23 9.96
N ASN A 56 -8.63 5.25 10.85
CA ASN A 56 -9.59 5.23 11.95
C ASN A 56 -9.39 6.43 12.88
N ASN A 57 -8.15 6.77 13.25
CA ASN A 57 -7.86 7.94 14.07
C ASN A 57 -8.20 9.27 13.37
N SER A 58 -8.11 9.33 12.05
CA SER A 58 -8.56 10.49 11.25
C SER A 58 -10.08 10.60 11.24
N LEU A 59 -10.79 9.48 11.05
CA LEU A 59 -12.26 9.44 11.07
C LEU A 59 -12.81 9.76 12.46
N VAL A 60 -12.21 9.23 13.53
CA VAL A 60 -12.56 9.55 14.92
C VAL A 60 -12.40 11.04 15.18
N ARG A 61 -11.28 11.65 14.75
CA ARG A 61 -11.09 13.10 14.87
C ARG A 61 -12.11 13.92 14.07
N LYS A 62 -12.53 13.45 12.89
CA LYS A 62 -13.61 14.10 12.12
C LYS A 62 -14.97 13.95 12.81
N SER A 63 -15.25 12.80 13.42
CA SER A 63 -16.47 12.54 14.17
C SER A 63 -16.54 13.30 15.51
N CYS A 64 -15.40 13.57 16.15
CA CYS A 64 -15.29 14.32 17.41
C CYS A 64 -15.26 15.84 17.23
N LYS A 65 -15.36 16.37 16.01
CA LYS A 65 -15.69 17.79 15.84
C LYS A 65 -17.16 17.97 16.21
N ALA A 66 -17.41 18.22 17.49
CA ALA A 66 -18.71 18.71 17.94
C ALA A 66 -19.08 19.93 17.08
N PRO A 67 -20.33 20.03 16.59
CA PRO A 67 -20.79 21.28 16.00
C PRO A 67 -20.61 22.33 17.09
N GLU A 68 -19.73 23.30 16.82
CA GLU A 68 -19.54 24.50 17.61
C GLU A 68 -20.94 25.03 17.93
N MET A 69 -21.38 24.85 19.18
CA MET A 69 -22.67 25.35 19.63
C MET A 69 -22.60 26.86 19.47
N ILE A 70 -23.20 27.35 18.39
CA ILE A 70 -23.45 28.75 18.15
C ILE A 70 -24.38 29.20 19.27
N SER A 71 -23.80 29.61 20.39
CA SER A 71 -24.48 30.38 21.42
C SER A 71 -24.70 31.76 20.82
N ARG A 72 -25.92 32.00 20.35
CA ARG A 72 -26.42 33.35 20.08
C ARG A 72 -27.29 33.74 21.26
N GLU A 73 -26.76 34.63 22.08
CA GLU A 73 -27.54 35.50 22.97
C GLU A 73 -28.47 36.42 22.15
#